data_AF-A0A7C1W9C2-F1
#
_entry.id   AF-A0A7C1W9C2-F1
#
_cell.length_a   1.000
_cell.length_b   1.000
_cell.length_c   1.000
_cell.angle_alpha   90.00
_cell.angle_beta   90.00
_cell.angle_gamma   90.00
#
_symmetry.space_group_name_H-M   'P 1'
#
loop_
_entity.id
_entity.type
_entity.pdbx_description
1 polymer ?
#
loop_
_entity_poly.entity_id
_entity_poly.type
_entity_poly.pdbx_seq_one_letter_code
_entity_poly.pdbx_strand_id
1 'polypeptide(L)'
;MNEIKISIILFFLINAITSLFWIFTGKWSINNKERIPGRLFEYLFFLFLFFASYYLTWLSSGILERTQLFFRLTLMFSCIISAIFTGYLHYIKKIYN
;
A
#
# COMPACT_ATOMS: atom_id res chain seq x y z
N MET A 1 -17.31 22.91 -0.78
CA MET A 1 -17.49 22.12 0.46
C MET A 1 -17.76 20.63 0.20
N ASN A 2 -18.43 20.25 -0.90
CA ASN A 2 -18.70 18.84 -1.23
C ASN A 2 -17.46 18.06 -1.71
N GLU A 3 -16.57 18.65 -2.50
CA GLU A 3 -15.39 17.97 -3.05
C GLU A 3 -14.40 17.48 -1.99
N ILE A 4 -14.19 18.28 -0.93
CA ILE A 4 -13.31 17.90 0.18
C ILE A 4 -13.89 16.71 0.93
N LYS A 5 -15.21 16.71 1.20
CA LYS A 5 -15.89 15.58 1.85
C LYS A 5 -15.78 14.31 1.01
N ILE A 6 -16.01 14.41 -0.30
CA ILE A 6 -15.87 13.28 -1.23
C ILE A 6 -14.43 12.76 -1.23
N SER A 7 -13.44 13.65 -1.31
CA SER A 7 -12.02 13.28 -1.30
C SER A 7 -11.60 12.55 -0.02
N ILE A 8 -12.11 13.00 1.14
CA ILE A 8 -11.88 12.35 2.43
C ILE A 8 -12.54 10.96 2.47
N ILE A 9 -13.78 10.85 2.02
CA ILE A 9 -14.48 9.56 1.97
C ILE A 9 -13.72 8.58 1.07
N LEU A 10 -13.28 9.02 -0.11
CA LEU A 10 -12.50 8.20 -1.03
C LEU A 10 -11.16 7.79 -0.44
N PHE A 11 -10.48 8.70 0.28
CA PHE A 11 -9.24 8.39 0.99
C PHE A 11 -9.43 7.21 1.96
N PHE A 12 -10.45 7.27 2.82
CA PHE A 12 -10.72 6.18 3.77
C PHE A 12 -11.17 4.91 3.08
N LEU A 13 -12.05 5.01 2.08
CA LEU A 13 -12.59 3.88 1.34
C LEU A 13 -11.48 3.10 0.63
N ILE A 14 -10.59 3.79 -0.10
CA ILE A 14 -9.51 3.15 -0.86
C ILE A 14 -8.52 2.47 0.08
N ASN A 15 -8.14 3.10 1.20
CA ASN A 15 -7.23 2.50 2.17
C ASN A 15 -7.87 1.32 2.93
N ALA A 16 -9.19 1.38 3.20
CA ALA A 16 -9.93 0.25 3.76
C ALA A 16 -9.98 -0.93 2.78
N ILE A 17 -10.30 -0.68 1.50
CA ILE A 17 -10.31 -1.71 0.45
C ILE A 17 -8.91 -2.32 0.28
N THR A 18 -7.87 -1.49 0.26
CA THR A 18 -6.47 -1.95 0.18
C THR A 18 -6.11 -2.87 1.35
N SER A 19 -6.54 -2.51 2.56
CA SER A 19 -6.33 -3.34 3.75
C SER A 19 -7.07 -4.67 3.66
N LEU A 20 -8.36 -4.65 3.26
CA LEU A 20 -9.16 -5.86 3.08
C LEU A 20 -8.59 -6.78 2.00
N PHE A 21 -8.14 -6.21 0.89
CA PHE A 21 -7.45 -6.94 -0.17
C PHE A 21 -6.25 -7.69 0.39
N TRP A 22 -5.37 -7.01 1.13
CA TRP A 22 -4.19 -7.64 1.71
C TRP A 22 -4.49 -8.66 2.82
N ILE A 23 -5.55 -8.47 3.60
CA ILE A 23 -5.99 -9.47 4.57
C ILE A 23 -6.40 -10.76 3.85
N PHE A 24 -7.17 -10.64 2.76
CA PHE A 24 -7.63 -11.79 2.00
C PHE A 24 -6.48 -12.48 1.26
N THR A 25 -5.67 -11.72 0.51
CA THR A 25 -4.53 -12.26 -0.23
C THR A 25 -3.45 -12.80 0.70
N GLY A 26 -3.21 -12.16 1.84
CA GLY A 26 -2.29 -12.64 2.87
C GLY A 26 -2.72 -13.98 3.46
N LYS A 27 -4.00 -14.14 3.81
CA LYS A 27 -4.54 -15.44 4.26
C LYS A 27 -4.39 -16.52 3.18
N TRP A 28 -4.77 -16.20 1.94
CA TRP A 28 -4.62 -17.13 0.82
C TRP A 28 -3.16 -17.52 0.60
N SER A 29 -2.24 -16.56 0.68
CA SER A 29 -0.81 -16.77 0.47
C SER A 29 -0.17 -17.64 1.55
N ILE A 30 -0.60 -17.49 2.81
CA ILE A 30 -0.16 -18.36 3.91
C ILE A 30 -0.59 -19.81 3.65
N ASN A 31 -1.83 -20.02 3.23
CA ASN A 31 -2.36 -21.36 2.97
C ASN A 31 -1.76 -22.02 1.72
N ASN A 32 -1.23 -21.24 0.78
CA ASN A 32 -0.67 -21.72 -0.49
C ASN A 32 0.83 -21.42 -0.62
N LYS A 33 1.55 -21.40 0.50
CA LYS A 33 2.97 -21.00 0.56
C LYS A 33 3.84 -21.73 -0.49
N GLU A 34 3.59 -23.01 -0.72
CA GLU A 34 4.32 -23.84 -1.69
C GLU A 34 4.22 -23.36 -3.14
N ARG A 35 3.17 -22.60 -3.47
CA ARG A 35 2.93 -22.06 -4.83
C ARG A 35 3.59 -20.70 -5.04
N ILE A 36 4.16 -20.08 -4.01
CA ILE A 36 4.68 -18.72 -4.08
C ILE A 36 6.17 -18.77 -4.40
N PRO A 37 6.56 -18.36 -5.62
CA PRO A 37 7.93 -18.50 -6.06
C PRO A 37 8.86 -17.50 -5.37
N GLY A 38 9.91 -18.02 -4.73
CA GLY A 38 11.07 -17.26 -4.27
C GLY A 38 10.71 -16.04 -3.42
N ARG A 39 11.35 -14.90 -3.73
CA ARG A 39 11.30 -13.68 -2.91
C ARG A 39 10.29 -12.64 -3.40
N LEU A 40 9.17 -13.08 -3.98
CA LEU A 40 8.15 -12.20 -4.56
C LEU A 40 7.69 -11.10 -3.57
N PHE A 41 7.42 -11.45 -2.32
CA PHE A 41 7.01 -10.48 -1.31
C PHE A 41 8.12 -9.50 -0.89
N GLU A 42 9.40 -9.89 -1.01
CA GLU A 42 10.52 -8.98 -0.79
C GLU A 42 10.56 -7.90 -1.88
N TYR A 43 10.41 -8.29 -3.14
CA TYR A 43 10.35 -7.35 -4.26
C TYR A 43 9.16 -6.41 -4.14
N LEU A 44 7.98 -6.94 -3.81
CA LEU A 44 6.79 -6.11 -3.59
C LEU A 44 6.98 -5.15 -2.42
N PHE A 45 7.60 -5.60 -1.32
CA PHE A 45 7.92 -4.75 -0.19
C PHE A 45 8.77 -3.54 -0.60
N PHE A 46 9.90 -3.77 -1.29
CA PHE A 46 10.76 -2.68 -1.73
C PHE A 46 10.08 -1.78 -2.77
N LEU A 47 9.28 -2.35 -3.67
CA LEU A 47 8.54 -1.57 -4.66
C LEU A 47 7.54 -0.62 -3.99
N PHE A 48 6.74 -1.11 -3.05
CA PHE A 48 5.78 -0.29 -2.33
C PHE A 48 6.46 0.74 -1.43
N LEU A 49 7.57 0.39 -0.79
CA LEU A 49 8.37 1.31 0.01
C LEU A 49 8.97 2.43 -0.85
N PHE A 50 9.45 2.09 -2.05
CA PHE A 50 9.95 3.06 -3.03
C PHE A 50 8.86 4.07 -3.41
N PHE A 51 7.67 3.59 -3.79
CA PHE A 51 6.57 4.48 -4.16
C PHE A 51 6.07 5.32 -2.97
N ALA A 52 5.97 4.74 -1.77
CA ALA A 52 5.63 5.49 -0.57
C ALA A 52 6.63 6.64 -0.32
N SER A 53 7.92 6.34 -0.44
CA SER A 53 9.00 7.33 -0.28
C SER A 53 8.94 8.41 -1.38
N TYR A 54 8.70 8.01 -2.63
CA TYR A 54 8.53 8.94 -3.75
C TYR A 54 7.39 9.94 -3.50
N TYR A 55 6.21 9.46 -3.07
CA TYR A 55 5.08 10.34 -2.76
C TYR A 55 5.37 11.23 -1.54
N LEU A 56 6.10 10.74 -0.55
CA LEU A 56 6.51 11.53 0.62
C LEU A 56 7.47 12.67 0.23
N THR A 57 8.50 12.37 -0.57
CA THR A 57 9.42 13.39 -1.10
C THR A 57 8.65 14.44 -1.90
N TRP A 58 7.68 13.99 -2.70
CA TRP A 58 6.87 14.92 -3.47
C TRP A 58 5.98 15.81 -2.60
N LEU A 59 5.37 15.27 -1.54
CA LEU A 59 4.65 16.05 -0.53
C LEU A 59 5.54 17.11 0.12
N SER A 60 6.80 16.78 0.41
CA SER A 60 7.75 17.72 1.00
C SER A 60 8.16 18.87 0.06
N SER A 61 7.98 18.72 -1.26
CA SER A 61 8.31 19.77 -2.23
C SER A 61 7.37 20.98 -2.19
N GLY A 62 6.18 20.86 -1.58
CA GLY A 62 5.22 21.95 -1.44
C GLY A 62 4.53 22.41 -2.74
N ILE A 63 4.86 21.81 -3.89
CA ILE A 63 4.30 22.15 -5.20
C ILE A 63 2.98 21.38 -5.38
N LEU A 64 1.87 21.87 -4.81
CA LEU A 64 0.63 21.08 -4.74
C LEU A 64 -0.65 21.87 -4.98
N GLU A 65 -1.32 21.54 -6.09
CA GLU A 65 -2.74 21.82 -6.26
C GLU A 65 -3.57 20.94 -5.31
N ARG A 66 -4.58 21.54 -4.68
CA ARG A 66 -5.37 20.94 -3.60
C ARG A 66 -6.01 19.60 -3.97
N THR A 67 -6.49 19.44 -5.20
CA THR A 67 -7.13 18.20 -5.68
C THR A 67 -6.12 17.06 -5.85
N GLN A 68 -4.90 17.40 -6.32
CA GLN A 68 -3.83 16.42 -6.51
C GLN A 68 -3.27 15.93 -5.16
N LEU A 69 -3.37 16.75 -4.11
CA LEU A 69 -2.94 16.41 -2.75
C LEU A 69 -3.62 15.18 -2.20
N PHE A 70 -4.96 15.14 -2.22
CA PHE A 70 -5.73 14.04 -1.65
C PHE A 70 -5.52 12.73 -2.40
N PHE A 71 -5.47 12.80 -3.73
CA PHE A 71 -5.20 11.62 -4.55
C PHE A 71 -3.82 11.01 -4.24
N ARG A 72 -2.78 11.85 -4.21
CA ARG A 72 -1.41 11.40 -3.92
C ARG A 72 -1.24 10.92 -2.48
N LEU A 73 -1.89 11.56 -1.51
CA LEU A 73 -1.94 11.06 -0.13
C LEU A 73 -2.60 9.69 -0.06
N THR A 74 -3.71 9.49 -0.77
CA THR A 74 -4.39 8.19 -0.83
C THR A 74 -3.43 7.11 -1.34
N LEU A 75 -2.74 7.38 -2.46
CA LEU A 75 -1.76 6.45 -3.02
C LEU A 75 -0.59 6.19 -2.07
N MET A 76 -0.04 7.23 -1.43
CA MET A 76 1.03 7.08 -0.46
C MET A 76 0.64 6.13 0.68
N PHE A 77 -0.53 6.34 1.30
CA PHE A 77 -1.01 5.48 2.36
C PHE A 77 -1.29 4.06 1.88
N SER A 78 -1.85 3.89 0.68
CA SER A 78 -2.06 2.57 0.09
C SER A 78 -0.75 1.82 -0.17
N CYS A 79 0.30 2.52 -0.59
CA CYS A 79 1.65 1.97 -0.72
C CYS A 79 2.23 1.59 0.66
N ILE A 80 2.08 2.44 1.68
CA ILE A 80 2.54 2.13 3.05
C ILE A 80 1.85 0.87 3.59
N ILE A 81 0.52 0.78 3.47
CA ILE A 81 -0.26 -0.40 3.88
C ILE A 81 0.26 -1.64 3.14
N SER A 82 0.43 -1.54 1.83
CA SER A 82 0.91 -2.65 1.00
C SER A 82 2.33 -3.09 1.37
N ALA A 83 3.22 -2.15 1.69
CA ALA A 83 4.57 -2.43 2.19
C ALA A 83 4.52 -3.15 3.55
N ILE A 84 3.66 -2.71 4.48
CA ILE A 84 3.49 -3.37 5.79
C ILE A 84 3.06 -4.84 5.60
N PHE A 85 2.07 -5.10 4.75
CA PHE A 85 1.58 -6.46 4.52
C PHE A 85 2.62 -7.34 3.82
N THR A 86 3.23 -6.86 2.75
CA THR A 86 4.26 -7.62 2.02
C THR A 86 5.49 -7.90 2.88
N GLY A 87 5.93 -6.90 3.67
CA GLY A 87 6.99 -7.05 4.66
C GLY A 87 6.63 -8.08 5.75
N TYR A 88 5.40 -8.05 6.27
CA TYR A 88 4.92 -9.06 7.22
C TYR A 88 4.96 -10.48 6.62
N LEU A 89 4.46 -10.64 5.39
CA LEU A 89 4.43 -11.95 4.72
C LEU A 89 5.83 -12.49 4.45
N HIS A 90 6.78 -11.64 4.04
CA HIS A 90 8.15 -12.04 3.76
C HIS A 90 8.98 -12.23 5.04
N TYR A 91 9.09 -11.21 5.89
CA TYR A 91 10.06 -11.22 7.00
C TYR A 91 9.54 -11.94 8.25
N ILE A 92 8.24 -11.89 8.53
CA ILE A 92 7.66 -12.50 9.74
C ILE A 92 7.11 -13.90 9.43
N LYS A 93 6.27 -14.02 8.39
CA LYS A 93 5.69 -15.32 8.01
C LYS A 93 6.61 -16.17 7.13
N LYS A 94 7.71 -15.60 6.62
CA LYS A 94 8.70 -16.31 5.81
C LYS A 94 8.05 -17.07 4.66
N ILE A 95 7.11 -16.44 3.96
CA ILE A 95 6.39 -17.01 2.81
C ILE A 95 7.29 -16.89 1.59
N TYR A 96 8.24 -17.79 1.51
CA TYR A 96 9.09 -18.05 0.36
C TYR A 96 9.43 -19.54 0.41
N ASN A 97 9.50 -20.15 -0.77
CA ASN A 97 10.12 -21.47 -0.96
C ASN A 97 11.63 -21.31 -1.12
#